data_AF-A0A847F6N4-F1
#
_entry.id   AF-A0A847F6N4-F1
#
_cell.length_a   1.000
_cell.length_b   1.000
_cell.length_c   1.000
_cell.angle_alpha   90.00
_cell.angle_beta   90.00
_cell.angle_gamma   90.00
#
_symmetry.space_group_name_H-M   'P 1'
#
loop_
_entity.id
_entity.type
_entity.pdbx_description
1 polymer ?
#
loop_
_entity_poly.entity_id
_entity_poly.type
_entity_poly.pdbx_seq_one_letter_code
_entity_poly.pdbx_strand_id
1 'polypeptide(L)'
;MSEEDAPPIDFNMLVLSLSTSALMHLGEIEGEDGKRDAPNLPLARQTIELLLILDEKTKGNLTGEEERLLSGVLYELRLKYAEARG
;
A
#
# COMPACT_ATOMS: atom_id res chain seq x y z
N MET A 1 13.06 -20.56 16.82
CA MET A 1 12.42 -19.23 16.83
C MET A 1 10.97 -19.50 17.14
N SER A 2 10.51 -19.08 18.32
CA SER A 2 9.10 -19.20 18.73
C SER A 2 8.32 -18.03 18.13
N GLU A 3 7.03 -18.19 17.83
CA GLU A 3 6.18 -17.10 17.29
C GLU A 3 6.17 -15.82 18.16
N GLU A 4 6.60 -15.90 19.42
CA GLU A 4 6.67 -14.80 20.40
C GLU A 4 7.85 -13.83 20.21
N ASP A 5 8.84 -14.13 19.34
CA ASP A 5 10.03 -13.28 19.11
C ASP A 5 9.94 -12.39 17.86
N ALA A 6 8.81 -12.38 17.15
CA ALA A 6 8.65 -11.51 15.98
C ALA A 6 8.52 -10.03 16.41
N PRO A 7 9.25 -9.08 15.79
CA PRO A 7 9.10 -7.68 16.11
C PRO A 7 7.65 -7.23 15.89
N PRO A 8 7.10 -6.38 16.76
CA PRO A 8 5.73 -5.88 16.61
C PRO A 8 5.60 -5.13 15.29
N ILE A 9 4.46 -5.29 14.62
CA ILE A 9 4.13 -4.53 13.42
C ILE A 9 4.07 -3.04 13.79
N ASP A 10 4.87 -2.22 13.12
CA ASP A 10 4.82 -0.77 13.23
C ASP A 10 3.96 -0.13 12.12
N PHE A 11 3.74 1.18 12.22
CA PHE A 11 2.94 1.91 11.24
C PHE A 11 3.52 1.83 9.82
N ASN A 12 4.85 1.89 9.69
CA ASN A 12 5.53 1.80 8.40
C ASN A 12 5.29 0.45 7.74
N MET A 13 5.40 -0.65 8.49
CA MET A 13 5.07 -2.00 8.01
C MET A 13 3.61 -2.10 7.58
N LEU A 14 2.67 -1.51 8.32
CA LEU A 14 1.26 -1.47 7.91
C LEU A 14 1.08 -0.74 6.58
N VAL A 15 1.63 0.48 6.44
CA VAL A 15 1.53 1.27 5.21
C VAL A 15 2.16 0.55 4.02
N LEU A 16 3.34 -0.05 4.21
CA LEU A 16 4.02 -0.82 3.17
C LEU A 16 3.22 -2.07 2.78
N SER A 17 2.63 -2.79 3.74
CA SER A 17 1.82 -3.98 3.45
C SER A 17 0.58 -3.65 2.59
N LEU A 18 -0.09 -2.53 2.89
CA LEU A 18 -1.22 -2.04 2.10
C LEU A 18 -0.76 -1.54 0.72
N SER A 19 0.40 -0.89 0.64
CA SER A 19 1.00 -0.49 -0.62
C SER A 19 1.28 -1.70 -1.53
N THR A 20 1.94 -2.73 -1.00
CA THR A 20 2.20 -3.98 -1.72
C THR A 20 0.91 -4.64 -2.17
N SER A 21 -0.13 -4.70 -1.32
CA SER A 21 -1.44 -5.22 -1.71
C SER A 21 -2.07 -4.42 -2.86
N ALA A 22 -2.02 -3.08 -2.81
CA ALA A 22 -2.52 -2.24 -3.90
C ALA A 22 -1.74 -2.47 -5.21
N LEU A 23 -0.41 -2.58 -5.15
CA LEU A 23 0.43 -2.89 -6.31
C LEU A 23 0.13 -4.28 -6.89
N MET A 24 -0.09 -5.30 -6.05
CA MET A 24 -0.53 -6.62 -6.50
C MET A 24 -1.88 -6.52 -7.23
N HIS A 25 -2.85 -5.78 -6.66
CA HIS A 25 -4.13 -5.56 -7.32
C HIS A 25 -4.03 -4.74 -8.61
N LEU A 26 -2.98 -3.93 -8.78
CA LEU A 26 -2.68 -3.23 -10.03
C LEU A 26 -1.93 -4.08 -11.05
N GLY A 27 -1.56 -5.33 -10.72
CA GLY A 27 -0.74 -6.16 -11.61
C GLY A 27 0.71 -5.67 -11.73
N GLU A 28 1.18 -4.85 -10.79
CA GLU A 28 2.53 -4.25 -10.83
C GLU A 28 3.62 -5.18 -10.26
N ILE A 29 3.21 -6.26 -9.60
CA ILE A 29 4.10 -7.26 -9.02
C ILE A 29 4.07 -8.51 -9.90
N GLU A 30 5.25 -8.97 -10.31
CA GLU A 30 5.41 -10.23 -11.03
C GLU A 30 5.22 -11.41 -10.08
N GLY A 31 4.40 -12.37 -10.50
CA GLY A 31 4.25 -13.65 -9.82
C GLY A 31 5.48 -14.54 -9.97
N GLU A 32 5.49 -15.66 -9.26
CA GLU A 32 6.61 -16.61 -9.27
C GLU A 32 6.88 -17.22 -10.66
N ASP A 33 5.87 -17.18 -11.55
CA ASP A 33 5.97 -17.63 -12.94
C ASP A 33 6.50 -16.55 -13.90
N GLY A 34 6.88 -15.38 -13.37
CA GLY A 34 7.39 -14.23 -14.11
C GLY A 34 6.30 -13.45 -14.87
N LYS A 35 5.01 -13.74 -14.64
CA LYS A 35 3.90 -13.02 -15.28
C LYS A 35 3.26 -12.03 -14.31
N ARG A 36 2.70 -10.98 -14.89
CA ARG A 36 1.85 -10.02 -14.16
C ARG A 36 0.40 -10.45 -14.31
N ASP A 37 -0.31 -10.48 -13.20
CA ASP A 37 -1.76 -10.68 -13.21
C ASP A 37 -2.46 -9.47 -13.84
N ALA A 38 -3.65 -9.70 -14.40
CA ALA A 38 -4.47 -8.62 -14.90
C ALA A 38 -4.91 -7.70 -13.73
N PRO A 39 -4.88 -6.37 -13.90
CA PRO A 39 -5.25 -5.44 -12.84
C PRO A 39 -6.70 -5.63 -12.39
N ASN A 40 -6.89 -5.77 -11.09
CA ASN A 40 -8.18 -5.70 -10.41
C ASN A 40 -8.38 -4.28 -9.85
N LEU A 41 -8.83 -3.37 -10.72
CA LEU A 41 -9.04 -1.96 -10.38
C LEU A 41 -10.02 -1.74 -9.20
N PRO A 42 -11.13 -2.49 -9.04
CA PRO A 42 -11.97 -2.37 -7.85
C PRO A 42 -11.23 -2.62 -6.53
N LEU A 43 -10.43 -3.70 -6.45
CA LEU A 43 -9.65 -4.00 -5.24
C LEU A 43 -8.52 -3.00 -5.02
N ALA A 44 -7.79 -2.62 -6.08
CA ALA A 44 -6.74 -1.61 -5.97
C ALA A 44 -7.29 -0.29 -5.41
N ARG A 45 -8.45 0.14 -5.90
CA ARG A 45 -9.13 1.33 -5.40
C ARG A 45 -9.49 1.21 -3.93
N GLN A 46 -10.07 0.08 -3.53
CA GLN A 46 -10.45 -0.16 -2.13
C GLN A 46 -9.23 -0.05 -1.20
N THR A 47 -8.11 -0.64 -1.57
CA THR A 47 -6.87 -0.56 -0.77
C THR A 47 -6.31 0.88 -0.71
N ILE A 48 -6.37 1.64 -1.81
CA ILE A 48 -6.01 3.06 -1.80
C ILE A 48 -6.95 3.87 -0.90
N GLU A 49 -8.25 3.58 -0.90
CA GLU A 49 -9.22 4.23 0.01
C GLU A 49 -8.91 3.92 1.48
N LEU A 50 -8.44 2.72 1.82
CA LEU A 50 -7.98 2.40 3.19
C LEU A 50 -6.77 3.26 3.61
N LEU A 51 -5.78 3.42 2.73
CA LEU A 51 -4.64 4.30 2.98
C LEU A 51 -5.06 5.77 3.13
N LEU A 52 -6.09 6.22 2.41
CA LEU A 52 -6.65 7.57 2.58
C LEU A 52 -7.35 7.74 3.92
N ILE A 53 -8.09 6.73 4.38
CA ILE A 53 -8.68 6.74 5.72
C ILE A 53 -7.58 6.81 6.78
N LEU A 54 -6.48 6.08 6.61
CA LEU A 54 -5.32 6.17 7.51
C LEU A 54 -4.74 7.58 7.53
N ASP A 55 -4.52 8.21 6.37
CA ASP A 55 -4.03 9.60 6.29
C ASP A 55 -4.94 10.56 7.05
N GLU A 56 -6.25 10.46 6.84
CA GLU A 56 -7.20 11.33 7.53
C GLU A 56 -7.26 11.09 9.04
N LYS A 57 -7.25 9.83 9.47
CA LYS A 57 -7.42 9.47 10.88
C LYS A 57 -6.15 9.63 11.72
N THR A 58 -4.98 9.68 11.09
CA THR A 58 -3.69 9.78 11.79
C THR A 58 -3.06 11.17 11.75
N LYS A 59 -3.72 12.15 11.10
CA LYS A 59 -3.28 13.56 11.06
C LYS A 59 -2.96 14.11 12.45
N GLY A 60 -1.77 14.70 12.58
CA GLY A 60 -1.25 15.24 13.83
C GLY A 60 -0.69 14.20 14.80
N ASN A 61 -0.76 12.91 14.47
CA ASN A 61 -0.21 11.81 15.27
C ASN A 61 0.96 11.08 14.58
N LEU A 62 1.26 11.43 13.33
CA LEU A 62 2.39 10.88 12.58
C LEU A 62 3.69 11.65 12.87
N THR A 63 4.79 10.92 12.91
CA THR A 63 6.13 11.50 12.76
C THR A 63 6.30 12.06 11.33
N GLY A 64 7.27 12.97 11.15
CA GLY A 64 7.55 13.51 9.83
C GLY A 64 8.04 12.47 8.81
N GLU A 65 8.56 11.32 9.26
CA GLU A 65 8.92 10.21 8.37
C GLU A 65 7.70 9.41 7.95
N GLU A 66 6.80 9.07 8.89
CA GLU A 66 5.56 8.36 8.61
C GLU A 66 4.64 9.16 7.68
N GLU A 67 4.53 10.48 7.89
CA GLU A 67 3.74 11.37 7.02
C GLU A 67 4.29 11.39 5.58
N ARG A 68 5.62 11.45 5.42
CA ARG A 68 6.26 11.40 4.09
C ARG A 68 6.09 10.04 3.43
N LEU A 69 6.19 8.96 4.20
CA LEU A 69 5.98 7.60 3.69
C LEU A 69 4.56 7.45 3.16
N LEU A 70 3.55 7.75 3.98
CA LEU A 70 2.15 7.59 3.61
C LEU A 70 1.76 8.47 2.42
N SER A 71 2.16 9.75 2.44
CA SER A 71 1.88 10.67 1.33
C SER A 71 2.58 10.25 0.03
N GLY A 72 3.82 9.76 0.12
CA GLY A 72 4.57 9.22 -1.03
C GLY A 72 3.90 7.99 -1.64
N VAL A 73 3.53 7.02 -0.80
CA VAL A 73 2.80 5.81 -1.21
C VAL A 73 1.47 6.17 -1.87
N LEU A 74 0.68 7.08 -1.26
CA LEU A 74 -0.59 7.51 -1.84
C LEU A 74 -0.42 8.20 -3.20
N TYR A 75 0.62 9.01 -3.37
CA TYR A 75 0.92 9.66 -4.64
C TYR A 75 1.24 8.63 -5.73
N GLU A 76 2.17 7.70 -5.45
CA GLU A 76 2.59 6.67 -6.39
C GLU A 76 1.41 5.77 -6.81
N LEU A 77 0.64 5.27 -5.84
CA LEU A 77 -0.49 4.39 -6.12
C LEU A 77 -1.58 5.07 -6.95
N ARG A 78 -1.84 6.36 -6.73
CA ARG A 78 -2.81 7.12 -7.52
C ARG A 78 -2.36 7.28 -8.98
N LEU A 79 -1.08 7.50 -9.21
CA LEU A 79 -0.52 7.58 -10.56
C LEU A 79 -0.68 6.24 -11.29
N LYS A 80 -0.21 5.14 -10.68
CA LYS A 80 -0.32 3.79 -11.23
C LYS A 80 -1.77 3.37 -11.46
N TYR A 81 -2.68 3.72 -10.55
CA TYR A 81 -4.11 3.47 -10.72
C TYR A 81 -4.70 4.20 -11.92
N ALA A 82 -4.29 5.46 -12.14
CA ALA A 82 -4.74 6.23 -13.30
C ALA A 82 -4.20 5.64 -14.61
N GLU A 83 -2.94 5.20 -14.63
CA GLU A 83 -2.31 4.51 -15.76
C GLU A 83 -3.03 3.19 -16.08
N ALA A 84 -3.31 2.36 -15.08
CA ALA A 84 -3.99 1.07 -15.26
C ALA A 84 -5.48 1.19 -15.67
N ARG A 85 -6.08 2.37 -15.47
CA ARG A 85 -7.46 2.66 -15.89
C ARG A 85 -7.56 3.18 -17.32
N GLY A 86 -6.48 3.76 -17.86
CA GLY A 86 -6.40 4.34 -19.20
C GLY A 86 -6.07 3.31 -20.26
#